data_AF-A0A561CGL0-F1
#
_entry.id   AF-A0A561CGL0-F1
#
_cell.length_a   1.000
_cell.length_b   1.000
_cell.length_c   1.000
_cell.angle_alpha   90.00
_cell.angle_beta   90.00
_cell.angle_gamma   90.00
#
_symmetry.space_group_name_H-M   'P 1'
#
loop_
_entity.id
_entity.type
_entity.pdbx_description
1 polymer ?
#
loop_
_entity_poly.entity_id
_entity_poly.type
_entity_poly.pdbx_seq_one_letter_code
_entity_poly.pdbx_strand_id
1 'polypeptide(L)'
;MYNWVSYINVNKGKLIIKRDFSISGIGELIMVNNEDYVYVGGSFDFECSGSNLTAGEIEIKGNFKQRPYNSGSGLTVANFTPKGSHKVVLSGNSIQTVTFTNPQYSSFATLGITKPLYSYEISSGVRWNSLLEVKPIKINKVYTDKPNYQIKNSTIVVTAEADGGIDKLYEFWEYNKITGKWRIIRPYSESNSFSWEPKIAGEYIISVHVKDRNSQASYDAYKYLSEQFVILDEPLKPVVINSIIADQKSPQEVNQPIKISVNASGGYKLLYEFLLFDGSKWMVLQPYSTNIVFEWAPLRKGNYIISVHVKDKISKNNYDTYKHFNFSITELNQ
;
A
#
# COMPACT_ATOMS: atom_id res chain seq x y z
N MET A 1 -12.10 30.65 51.81
CA MET A 1 -11.01 29.86 51.21
C MET A 1 -11.36 29.69 49.74
N TYR A 2 -10.53 30.20 48.84
CA TYR A 2 -10.74 29.99 47.41
C TYR A 2 -10.25 28.58 47.06
N ASN A 3 -11.17 27.70 46.67
CA ASN A 3 -10.83 26.39 46.14
C ASN A 3 -10.38 26.54 44.69
N TRP A 4 -9.08 26.78 44.48
CA TRP A 4 -8.49 26.82 43.14
C TRP A 4 -8.28 25.39 42.62
N VAL A 5 -9.37 24.69 42.33
CA VAL A 5 -9.28 23.42 41.59
C VAL A 5 -9.13 23.75 40.11
N SER A 6 -8.05 23.27 39.49
CA SER A 6 -7.82 23.46 38.05
C SER A 6 -8.31 22.24 37.28
N TYR A 7 -9.17 22.46 36.29
CA TYR A 7 -9.72 21.38 35.47
C TYR A 7 -9.19 21.46 34.04
N ILE A 8 -8.76 20.33 33.51
CA ILE A 8 -8.57 20.16 32.06
C ILE A 8 -9.66 19.22 31.60
N ASN A 9 -10.70 19.77 30.96
CA ASN A 9 -11.79 19.00 30.38
C ASN A 9 -11.64 18.97 28.85
N VAL A 10 -11.42 17.77 28.29
CA VAL A 10 -11.18 17.59 26.84
C VAL A 10 -12.48 17.70 26.03
N ASN A 11 -13.61 17.25 26.58
CA ASN A 11 -14.98 17.42 26.07
C ASN A 11 -15.18 17.20 24.54
N LYS A 12 -14.94 15.98 24.07
CA LYS A 12 -14.94 15.53 22.67
C LYS A 12 -13.88 16.22 21.80
N GLY A 13 -12.90 16.86 22.43
CA GLY A 13 -11.83 17.60 21.79
C GLY A 13 -10.51 16.83 21.72
N LYS A 14 -9.48 17.54 21.25
CA LYS A 14 -8.10 17.05 21.24
C LYS A 14 -7.19 18.04 21.95
N LEU A 15 -6.40 17.56 22.91
CA LEU A 15 -5.32 18.32 23.54
C LEU A 15 -3.97 17.80 23.02
N ILE A 16 -3.21 18.67 22.34
CA ILE A 16 -1.95 18.29 21.70
C ILE A 16 -0.77 18.97 22.39
N ILE A 17 0.01 18.22 23.15
CA ILE A 17 1.26 18.66 23.78
C ILE A 17 2.42 18.11 22.98
N LYS A 18 3.21 18.97 22.32
CA LYS A 18 4.32 18.54 21.44
C LYS A 18 5.57 18.06 22.18
N ARG A 19 5.63 18.24 23.51
CA ARG A 19 6.76 17.91 24.38
C ARG A 19 6.23 17.17 25.62
N ASP A 20 6.96 17.25 26.72
CA ASP A 20 6.55 16.71 28.00
C ASP A 20 5.28 17.41 28.51
N PHE A 21 4.42 16.63 29.17
CA PHE A 21 3.21 17.13 29.81
C PHE A 21 3.26 16.73 31.29
N SER A 22 3.21 17.73 32.17
CA SER A 22 3.20 17.49 33.61
C SER A 22 1.96 18.16 34.21
N ILE A 23 1.21 17.40 34.98
CA ILE A 23 0.07 17.92 35.75
C ILE A 23 0.27 17.58 37.22
N SER A 24 0.19 18.60 38.07
CA SER A 24 0.39 18.49 39.51
C SER A 24 -0.51 19.48 40.24
N GLY A 25 -0.83 19.20 41.50
CA GLY A 25 -1.65 20.08 42.33
C GLY A 25 -3.09 19.60 42.54
N ILE A 26 -3.91 20.51 43.08
CA ILE A 26 -5.36 20.30 43.22
C ILE A 26 -6.01 20.53 41.86
N GLY A 27 -6.07 19.48 41.05
CA GLY A 27 -6.62 19.55 39.71
C GLY A 27 -7.05 18.20 39.19
N GLU A 28 -7.83 18.20 38.13
CA GLU A 28 -8.41 16.99 37.55
C GLU A 28 -8.34 17.05 36.02
N LEU A 29 -7.76 16.01 35.43
CA LEU A 29 -7.90 15.73 34.00
C LEU A 29 -9.20 14.94 33.80
N ILE A 30 -10.08 15.49 32.97
CA ILE A 30 -11.41 14.94 32.69
C ILE A 30 -11.45 14.47 31.24
N MET A 31 -11.64 13.16 31.07
CA MET A 31 -11.84 12.47 29.79
C MET A 31 -12.96 11.43 29.97
N VAL A 32 -14.14 11.77 29.48
CA VAL A 32 -15.38 11.02 29.72
C VAL A 32 -16.13 10.65 28.44
N ASN A 33 -15.63 11.12 27.29
CA ASN A 33 -16.15 10.80 25.96
C ASN A 33 -15.15 9.92 25.21
N ASN A 34 -15.63 9.03 24.34
CA ASN A 34 -14.74 8.17 23.53
C ASN A 34 -13.90 8.99 22.54
N GLU A 35 -14.36 10.17 22.17
CA GLU A 35 -13.67 11.10 21.28
C GLU A 35 -12.60 11.95 21.99
N ASP A 36 -12.55 11.93 23.33
CA ASP A 36 -11.54 12.67 24.10
C ASP A 36 -10.14 12.12 23.77
N TYR A 37 -9.24 13.01 23.34
CA TYR A 37 -7.89 12.61 22.94
C TYR A 37 -6.83 13.57 23.48
N VAL A 38 -5.79 13.03 24.11
CA VAL A 38 -4.62 13.76 24.61
C VAL A 38 -3.37 13.16 23.96
N TYR A 39 -2.62 13.98 23.22
CA TYR A 39 -1.31 13.62 22.68
C TYR A 39 -0.21 14.24 23.50
N VAL A 40 0.78 13.43 23.88
CA VAL A 40 2.01 13.87 24.54
C VAL A 40 3.22 13.43 23.71
N GLY A 41 3.84 14.40 23.04
CA GLY A 41 5.02 14.19 22.19
C GLY A 41 6.30 13.88 22.98
N GLY A 42 6.29 14.11 24.29
CA GLY A 42 7.33 13.72 25.24
C GLY A 42 6.79 12.79 26.34
N SER A 43 7.31 12.95 27.55
CA SER A 43 6.91 12.18 28.73
C SER A 43 5.69 12.80 29.43
N PHE A 44 4.87 11.95 30.05
CA PHE A 44 3.71 12.36 30.85
C PHE A 44 3.97 12.11 32.33
N ASP A 45 3.92 13.16 33.15
CA ASP A 45 4.06 13.11 34.61
C ASP A 45 2.74 13.53 35.29
N PHE A 46 2.15 12.61 36.05
CA PHE A 46 0.86 12.77 36.72
C PHE A 46 1.04 12.81 38.24
N GLU A 47 0.73 13.96 38.86
CA GLU A 47 0.83 14.22 40.30
C GLU A 47 -0.37 15.06 40.79
N CYS A 48 -1.56 14.80 40.24
CA CYS A 48 -2.79 15.52 40.62
C CYS A 48 -3.50 14.88 41.81
N SER A 49 -4.37 15.63 42.48
CA SER A 49 -5.24 15.13 43.56
C SER A 49 -6.25 14.06 43.10
N GLY A 50 -6.53 13.95 41.81
CA GLY A 50 -7.43 12.94 41.25
C GLY A 50 -7.52 13.00 39.74
N SER A 51 -8.31 12.09 39.16
CA SER A 51 -8.56 11.97 37.73
C SER A 51 -9.99 11.51 37.47
N ASN A 52 -10.69 12.09 36.48
CA ASN A 52 -11.98 11.59 36.00
C ASN A 52 -11.82 11.08 34.57
N LEU A 53 -11.34 9.85 34.46
CA LEU A 53 -10.97 9.19 33.21
C LEU A 53 -11.86 7.96 33.02
N THR A 54 -12.94 8.09 32.26
CA THR A 54 -13.90 7.00 32.01
C THR A 54 -13.98 6.57 30.54
N ALA A 55 -13.52 7.42 29.63
CA ALA A 55 -13.37 7.14 28.20
C ALA A 55 -12.25 8.01 27.60
N GLY A 56 -11.92 7.79 26.32
CA GLY A 56 -10.90 8.57 25.61
C GLY A 56 -9.49 7.97 25.67
N GLU A 57 -8.54 8.64 25.02
CA GLU A 57 -7.19 8.13 24.79
C GLU A 57 -6.11 9.15 25.15
N ILE A 58 -5.15 8.73 25.97
CA ILE A 58 -3.88 9.45 26.17
C ILE A 58 -2.78 8.72 25.39
N GLU A 59 -2.27 9.30 24.31
CA GLU A 59 -1.14 8.77 23.54
C GLU A 59 0.18 9.45 23.99
N ILE A 60 1.19 8.65 24.33
CA ILE A 60 2.45 9.13 24.90
C ILE A 60 3.63 8.60 24.08
N LYS A 61 4.50 9.51 23.64
CA LYS A 61 5.74 9.20 22.90
C LYS A 61 6.96 9.00 23.79
N GLY A 62 6.95 9.56 25.00
CA GLY A 62 8.00 9.43 26.02
C GLY A 62 7.58 8.51 27.18
N ASN A 63 8.07 8.80 28.39
CA ASN A 63 7.82 7.97 29.56
C ASN A 63 6.47 8.29 30.22
N PHE A 64 5.89 7.33 30.95
CA PHE A 64 4.76 7.57 31.84
C PHE A 64 5.22 7.50 33.29
N LYS A 65 4.88 8.54 34.07
CA LYS A 65 5.19 8.62 35.49
C LYS A 65 3.97 9.06 36.28
N GLN A 66 3.59 8.26 37.27
CA GLN A 66 2.58 8.61 38.26
C GLN A 66 3.22 8.76 39.65
N ARG A 67 2.89 9.86 40.31
CA ARG A 67 3.31 10.21 41.67
C ARG A 67 2.10 10.53 42.55
N PRO A 68 2.14 10.22 43.86
CA PRO A 68 1.09 10.64 44.78
C PRO A 68 1.07 12.16 44.88
N TYR A 69 -0.12 12.73 44.99
CA TYR A 69 -0.25 14.15 45.28
C TYR A 69 -0.10 14.40 46.78
N ASN A 70 0.76 15.36 47.16
CA ASN A 70 0.95 15.77 48.55
C ASN A 70 0.23 17.09 48.81
N SER A 71 -0.81 17.06 49.64
CA SER A 71 -1.57 18.27 50.02
C SER A 71 -0.92 19.06 51.18
N GLY A 72 0.21 18.60 51.70
CA GLY A 72 0.83 19.08 52.94
C GLY A 72 0.23 18.44 54.20
N SER A 73 -1.00 17.93 54.13
CA SER A 73 -1.70 17.24 55.23
C SER A 73 -1.86 15.73 55.02
N GLY A 74 -1.47 15.21 53.86
CA GLY A 74 -1.60 13.80 53.50
C GLY A 74 -1.19 13.52 52.04
N LEU A 75 -1.10 12.24 51.71
CA LEU A 75 -0.76 11.75 50.37
C LEU A 75 -1.98 11.12 49.70
N THR A 76 -2.30 11.57 48.49
CA THR A 76 -3.29 10.94 47.61
C THR A 76 -2.58 10.00 46.65
N VAL A 77 -2.56 8.70 47.01
CA VAL A 77 -1.87 7.63 46.27
C VAL A 77 -2.73 6.95 45.19
N ALA A 78 -4.05 6.97 45.36
CA ALA A 78 -5.04 6.44 44.43
C ALA A 78 -5.55 7.53 43.47
N ASN A 79 -4.63 8.29 42.87
CA ASN A 79 -4.97 9.47 42.09
C ASN A 79 -5.04 9.23 40.57
N PHE A 80 -4.56 8.07 40.08
CA PHE A 80 -4.68 7.67 38.69
C PHE A 80 -5.39 6.32 38.61
N THR A 81 -6.71 6.36 38.59
CA THR A 81 -7.57 5.16 38.54
C THR A 81 -8.61 5.28 37.43
N PRO A 82 -8.19 5.37 36.15
CA PRO A 82 -9.10 5.34 35.01
C PRO A 82 -9.99 4.09 35.02
N LYS A 83 -11.18 4.22 34.45
CA LYS A 83 -12.21 3.18 34.33
C LYS A 83 -12.80 3.17 32.93
N GLY A 84 -13.77 2.28 32.70
CA GLY A 84 -14.51 2.22 31.44
C GLY A 84 -13.61 1.92 30.24
N SER A 85 -13.82 2.66 29.15
CA SER A 85 -13.09 2.50 27.89
C SER A 85 -11.79 3.32 27.82
N HIS A 86 -11.44 4.08 28.87
CA HIS A 86 -10.26 4.92 28.85
C HIS A 86 -8.99 4.10 28.62
N LYS A 87 -8.10 4.60 27.75
CA LYS A 87 -6.84 3.95 27.41
C LYS A 87 -5.66 4.91 27.45
N VAL A 88 -4.51 4.39 27.89
CA VAL A 88 -3.21 5.06 27.75
C VAL A 88 -2.38 4.26 26.78
N VAL A 89 -1.92 4.88 25.69
CA VAL A 89 -1.16 4.23 24.63
C VAL A 89 0.29 4.70 24.64
N LEU A 90 1.22 3.76 24.74
CA LEU A 90 2.66 3.99 24.62
C LEU A 90 3.08 3.74 23.16
N SER A 91 3.40 4.82 22.45
CA SER A 91 3.66 4.83 21.01
C SER A 91 5.00 5.46 20.61
N GLY A 92 5.92 5.52 21.56
CA GLY A 92 7.28 6.05 21.40
C GLY A 92 8.22 5.08 20.72
N ASN A 93 9.10 5.61 19.86
CA ASN A 93 10.11 4.79 19.17
C ASN A 93 11.23 4.33 20.11
N SER A 94 11.58 5.14 21.11
CA SER A 94 12.57 4.79 22.14
C SER A 94 11.98 3.81 23.16
N ILE A 95 12.84 3.19 23.98
CA ILE A 95 12.36 2.46 25.17
C ILE A 95 11.58 3.44 26.04
N GLN A 96 10.33 3.10 26.38
CA GLN A 96 9.48 3.89 27.25
C GLN A 96 9.42 3.23 28.61
N THR A 97 9.62 4.02 29.66
CA THR A 97 9.46 3.60 31.05
C THR A 97 8.06 3.90 31.56
N VAL A 98 7.55 3.02 32.41
CA VAL A 98 6.27 3.21 33.12
C VAL A 98 6.51 3.06 34.61
N THR A 99 6.25 4.12 35.37
CA THR A 99 6.48 4.16 36.81
C THR A 99 5.22 4.62 37.54
N PHE A 100 4.88 3.89 38.60
CA PHE A 100 3.89 4.28 39.60
C PHE A 100 4.60 4.24 40.94
N THR A 101 4.56 5.33 41.71
CA THR A 101 5.25 5.38 43.01
C THR A 101 4.62 4.43 44.03
N ASN A 102 3.29 4.30 44.01
CA ASN A 102 2.53 3.38 44.85
C ASN A 102 1.60 2.51 43.99
N PRO A 103 2.15 1.51 43.27
CA PRO A 103 1.44 0.80 42.20
C PRO A 103 0.23 -0.03 42.69
N GLN A 104 0.14 -0.30 43.98
CA GLN A 104 -1.01 -0.97 44.60
C GLN A 104 -2.29 -0.12 44.67
N TYR A 105 -2.23 1.19 44.43
CA TYR A 105 -3.39 2.10 44.55
C TYR A 105 -3.83 2.76 43.24
N SER A 106 -2.97 2.76 42.22
CA SER A 106 -3.24 3.36 40.92
C SER A 106 -2.95 2.33 39.81
N SER A 107 -3.60 2.47 38.66
CA SER A 107 -3.52 1.49 37.57
C SER A 107 -3.95 2.11 36.24
N PHE A 108 -3.73 1.42 35.14
CA PHE A 108 -4.45 1.71 33.90
C PHE A 108 -5.78 0.95 33.85
N ALA A 109 -6.77 1.50 33.13
CA ALA A 109 -7.90 0.70 32.67
C ALA A 109 -7.41 -0.17 31.52
N THR A 110 -7.06 0.45 30.39
CA THR A 110 -6.38 -0.20 29.27
C THR A 110 -5.00 0.40 29.06
N LEU A 111 -3.98 -0.45 28.99
CA LEU A 111 -2.64 -0.09 28.53
C LEU A 111 -2.50 -0.50 27.06
N GLY A 112 -2.32 0.47 26.17
CA GLY A 112 -2.01 0.25 24.77
C GLY A 112 -0.50 0.26 24.53
N ILE A 113 -0.01 -0.69 23.75
CA ILE A 113 1.40 -0.78 23.34
C ILE A 113 1.50 -0.98 21.83
N THR A 114 2.47 -0.31 21.20
CA THR A 114 2.71 -0.36 19.73
C THR A 114 3.89 -1.26 19.34
N LYS A 115 4.51 -1.87 20.34
CA LYS A 115 5.68 -2.75 20.26
C LYS A 115 5.43 -3.93 21.19
N PRO A 116 6.16 -5.04 21.08
CA PRO A 116 6.04 -6.14 22.02
C PRO A 116 6.27 -5.69 23.47
N LEU A 117 5.52 -6.24 24.43
CA LEU A 117 5.55 -5.81 25.83
C LEU A 117 6.96 -5.82 26.46
N TYR A 118 7.82 -6.75 26.04
CA TYR A 118 9.21 -6.86 26.52
C TYR A 118 10.13 -5.69 26.07
N SER A 119 9.66 -4.80 25.19
CA SER A 119 10.41 -3.61 24.74
C SER A 119 10.17 -2.37 25.60
N TYR A 120 9.38 -2.50 26.67
CA TYR A 120 9.06 -1.44 27.63
C TYR A 120 9.69 -1.76 28.98
N GLU A 121 10.09 -0.71 29.70
CA GLU A 121 10.58 -0.81 31.08
C GLU A 121 9.45 -0.46 32.05
N ILE A 122 8.63 -1.46 32.38
CA ILE A 122 7.48 -1.30 33.28
C ILE A 122 7.90 -1.68 34.69
N SER A 123 7.73 -0.74 35.62
CA SER A 123 8.05 -0.97 37.04
C SER A 123 7.22 -2.11 37.63
N SER A 124 7.82 -2.86 38.56
CA SER A 124 7.13 -3.93 39.26
C SER A 124 5.85 -3.44 39.95
N GLY A 125 4.78 -4.22 39.84
CA GLY A 125 3.48 -3.94 40.46
C GLY A 125 2.56 -3.02 39.66
N VAL A 126 3.02 -2.37 38.58
CA VAL A 126 2.13 -1.60 37.68
C VAL A 126 1.06 -2.53 37.12
N ARG A 127 -0.20 -2.10 37.19
CA ARG A 127 -1.36 -2.91 36.80
C ARG A 127 -2.15 -2.24 35.69
N TRP A 128 -2.78 -3.06 34.87
CA TRP A 128 -3.79 -2.69 33.88
C TRP A 128 -4.90 -3.74 33.88
N ASN A 129 -6.13 -3.33 33.62
CA ASN A 129 -7.25 -4.29 33.52
C ASN A 129 -7.26 -4.97 32.15
N SER A 130 -6.82 -4.27 31.10
CA SER A 130 -6.71 -4.78 29.74
C SER A 130 -5.41 -4.32 29.07
N LEU A 131 -4.84 -5.18 28.23
CA LEU A 131 -3.68 -4.87 27.39
C LEU A 131 -4.14 -4.81 25.93
N LEU A 132 -3.87 -3.71 25.25
CA LEU A 132 -4.16 -3.51 23.84
C LEU A 132 -2.86 -3.50 23.05
N GLU A 133 -2.62 -4.56 22.28
CA GLU A 133 -1.49 -4.61 21.34
C GLU A 133 -1.88 -3.99 19.99
N VAL A 134 -1.36 -2.79 19.73
CA VAL A 134 -1.53 -2.09 18.46
C VAL A 134 -0.55 -2.67 17.45
N LYS A 135 -1.09 -3.38 16.46
CA LYS A 135 -0.30 -3.95 15.37
C LYS A 135 0.26 -2.84 14.47
N PRO A 136 1.50 -2.99 13.95
CA PRO A 136 2.04 -2.04 12.97
C PRO A 136 1.15 -1.98 11.73
N ILE A 137 1.11 -0.83 11.06
CA ILE A 137 0.35 -0.66 9.83
C ILE A 137 0.89 -1.61 8.77
N LYS A 138 -0.03 -2.34 8.12
CA LYS A 138 0.28 -3.20 6.98
C LYS A 138 -0.72 -2.98 5.87
N ILE A 139 -0.24 -2.61 4.69
CA ILE A 139 -1.07 -2.50 3.49
C ILE A 139 -1.21 -3.88 2.84
N ASN A 140 -2.41 -4.44 2.92
CA ASN A 140 -2.72 -5.76 2.39
C ASN A 140 -2.84 -5.72 0.88
N LYS A 141 -3.59 -4.75 0.34
CA LYS A 141 -3.91 -4.66 -1.07
C LYS A 141 -4.01 -3.21 -1.52
N VAL A 142 -3.57 -2.96 -2.74
CA VAL A 142 -3.89 -1.75 -3.51
C VAL A 142 -4.50 -2.24 -4.81
N TYR A 143 -5.66 -1.71 -5.19
CA TYR A 143 -6.38 -2.14 -6.39
C TYR A 143 -7.21 -1.01 -6.97
N THR A 144 -7.74 -1.26 -8.17
CA THR A 144 -8.58 -0.32 -8.90
C THR A 144 -9.90 -0.92 -9.29
N ASP A 145 -10.89 -0.06 -9.55
CA ASP A 145 -12.19 -0.44 -10.11
C ASP A 145 -12.12 -0.83 -11.60
N LYS A 146 -11.07 -0.38 -12.28
CA LYS A 146 -10.86 -0.54 -13.73
C LYS A 146 -9.58 -1.32 -14.05
N PRO A 147 -9.51 -1.98 -15.22
CA PRO A 147 -8.29 -2.63 -15.68
C PRO A 147 -7.16 -1.62 -15.87
N ASN A 148 -5.91 -2.12 -15.83
CA ASN A 148 -4.66 -1.37 -15.93
C ASN A 148 -4.39 -0.67 -17.28
N TYR A 149 -5.42 -0.52 -18.10
CA TYR A 149 -5.39 0.16 -19.38
C TYR A 149 -6.63 1.04 -19.50
N GLN A 150 -6.46 2.33 -19.79
CA GLN A 150 -7.56 3.28 -19.92
C GLN A 150 -7.24 4.37 -20.96
N ILE A 151 -8.25 5.11 -21.40
CA ILE A 151 -8.04 6.36 -22.16
C ILE A 151 -7.86 7.53 -21.18
N LYS A 152 -7.09 8.54 -21.58
CA LYS A 152 -6.90 9.76 -20.78
C LYS A 152 -8.24 10.40 -20.41
N ASN A 153 -8.28 11.12 -19.29
CA ASN A 153 -9.49 11.68 -18.67
C ASN A 153 -10.50 10.63 -18.14
N SER A 154 -10.18 9.34 -18.21
CA SER A 154 -10.95 8.34 -17.49
C SER A 154 -10.68 8.44 -15.99
N THR A 155 -11.72 8.59 -15.19
CA THR A 155 -11.62 8.46 -13.73
C THR A 155 -11.41 7.01 -13.34
N ILE A 156 -10.36 6.74 -12.57
CA ILE A 156 -10.01 5.43 -12.03
C ILE A 156 -10.02 5.55 -10.51
N VAL A 157 -10.78 4.73 -9.82
CA VAL A 157 -10.80 4.72 -8.35
C VAL A 157 -9.71 3.79 -7.87
N VAL A 158 -8.72 4.35 -7.17
CA VAL A 158 -7.65 3.60 -6.51
C VAL A 158 -8.01 3.43 -5.04
N THR A 159 -7.99 2.19 -4.54
CA THR A 159 -8.33 1.85 -3.15
C THR A 159 -7.17 1.09 -2.51
N ALA A 160 -6.87 1.42 -1.24
CA ALA A 160 -5.93 0.70 -0.41
C ALA A 160 -6.62 0.10 0.82
N GLU A 161 -6.35 -1.18 1.09
CA GLU A 161 -6.80 -1.89 2.29
C GLU A 161 -5.60 -2.09 3.21
N ALA A 162 -5.69 -1.55 4.44
CA ALA A 162 -4.63 -1.62 5.43
C ALA A 162 -5.15 -1.98 6.82
N ASP A 163 -4.43 -2.87 7.50
CA ASP A 163 -4.66 -3.26 8.89
C ASP A 163 -3.65 -2.59 9.82
N GLY A 164 -3.86 -2.75 11.13
CA GLY A 164 -3.01 -2.17 12.17
C GLY A 164 -3.17 -0.65 12.28
N GLY A 165 -2.29 -0.04 13.07
CA GLY A 165 -2.41 1.36 13.47
C GLY A 165 -3.67 1.65 14.29
N ILE A 166 -3.86 2.92 14.61
CA ILE A 166 -4.97 3.45 15.39
C ILE A 166 -5.84 4.37 14.52
N ASP A 167 -5.23 5.36 13.86
CA ASP A 167 -5.92 6.41 13.11
C ASP A 167 -5.17 6.65 11.80
N LYS A 168 -5.50 5.84 10.79
CA LYS A 168 -4.78 5.74 9.52
C LYS A 168 -5.12 6.90 8.59
N LEU A 169 -4.08 7.50 8.02
CA LEU A 169 -4.15 8.44 6.91
C LEU A 169 -3.48 7.84 5.67
N TYR A 170 -4.02 8.16 4.50
CA TYR A 170 -3.62 7.65 3.19
C TYR A 170 -3.18 8.80 2.28
N GLU A 171 -2.05 8.63 1.61
CA GLU A 171 -1.54 9.55 0.59
C GLU A 171 -1.27 8.78 -0.69
N PHE A 172 -1.67 9.35 -1.83
CA PHE A 172 -1.58 8.70 -3.13
C PHE A 172 -0.56 9.42 -4.00
N TRP A 173 0.27 8.63 -4.66
CA TRP A 173 1.35 9.08 -5.52
C TRP A 173 1.22 8.46 -6.90
N GLU A 174 1.60 9.22 -7.92
CA GLU A 174 1.83 8.69 -9.26
C GLU A 174 3.29 8.90 -9.68
N TYR A 175 3.82 7.94 -10.41
CA TYR A 175 5.04 8.07 -11.20
C TYR A 175 4.66 8.09 -12.68
N ASN A 176 4.96 9.17 -13.37
CA ASN A 176 4.79 9.24 -14.82
C ASN A 176 6.12 8.86 -15.49
N LYS A 177 6.14 7.77 -16.26
CA LYS A 177 7.38 7.29 -16.90
C LYS A 177 7.92 8.21 -17.99
N ILE A 178 7.08 9.05 -18.60
CA ILE A 178 7.52 10.03 -19.61
C ILE A 178 8.32 11.14 -18.95
N THR A 179 7.82 11.67 -17.83
CA THR A 179 8.52 12.74 -17.11
C THR A 179 9.61 12.23 -16.18
N GLY A 180 9.57 10.94 -15.83
CA GLY A 180 10.51 10.29 -14.90
C GLY A 180 10.37 10.78 -13.46
N LYS A 181 9.19 11.27 -13.06
CA LYS A 181 8.99 11.93 -11.76
C LYS A 181 7.80 11.34 -10.99
N TRP A 182 8.00 11.22 -9.67
CA TRP A 182 6.93 11.00 -8.70
C TRP A 182 6.25 12.33 -8.36
N ARG A 183 4.93 12.31 -8.19
CA ARG A 183 4.18 13.42 -7.57
C ARG A 183 3.07 12.91 -6.67
N ILE A 184 2.77 13.69 -5.65
CA ILE A 184 1.57 13.51 -4.82
C ILE A 184 0.36 13.87 -5.68
N ILE A 185 -0.55 12.91 -5.87
CA ILE A 185 -1.84 13.13 -6.53
C ILE A 185 -2.95 13.37 -5.53
N ARG A 186 -2.75 12.94 -4.27
CA ARG A 186 -3.63 13.27 -3.16
C ARG A 186 -2.89 13.18 -1.82
N PRO A 187 -2.79 14.28 -1.04
CA PRO A 187 -2.14 14.28 0.27
C PRO A 187 -2.90 13.43 1.30
N TYR A 188 -2.30 13.24 2.48
CA TYR A 188 -2.91 12.57 3.64
C TYR A 188 -4.30 13.12 4.03
N SER A 189 -5.13 12.30 4.70
CA SER A 189 -6.25 11.67 4.02
C SER A 189 -6.93 10.54 4.81
N GLU A 190 -8.03 10.71 5.54
CA GLU A 190 -8.71 9.58 6.23
C GLU A 190 -9.30 8.56 5.26
N SER A 191 -9.77 9.04 4.10
CA SER A 191 -10.32 8.15 3.08
C SER A 191 -9.21 7.32 2.43
N ASN A 192 -9.43 6.01 2.36
CA ASN A 192 -8.54 5.01 1.81
C ASN A 192 -8.71 4.81 0.29
N SER A 193 -9.48 5.68 -0.36
CA SER A 193 -9.70 5.67 -1.81
C SER A 193 -9.50 7.05 -2.42
N PHE A 194 -9.17 7.08 -3.71
CA PHE A 194 -8.97 8.30 -4.47
C PHE A 194 -9.37 8.12 -5.94
N SER A 195 -10.08 9.10 -6.49
CA SER A 195 -10.42 9.18 -7.91
C SER A 195 -9.28 9.82 -8.70
N TRP A 196 -8.46 8.99 -9.33
CA TRP A 196 -7.33 9.40 -10.17
C TRP A 196 -7.77 9.63 -11.62
N GLU A 197 -7.41 10.76 -12.21
CA GLU A 197 -7.77 11.12 -13.58
C GLU A 197 -6.53 11.60 -14.37
N PRO A 198 -5.82 10.69 -15.06
CA PRO A 198 -4.62 11.04 -15.81
C PRO A 198 -4.95 11.82 -17.09
N LYS A 199 -4.28 12.96 -17.27
CA LYS A 199 -4.50 13.88 -18.40
C LYS A 199 -3.56 13.64 -19.57
N ILE A 200 -2.47 12.91 -19.36
CA ILE A 200 -1.41 12.69 -20.33
C ILE A 200 -1.34 11.19 -20.62
N ALA A 201 -1.31 10.80 -21.90
CA ALA A 201 -1.09 9.42 -22.30
C ALA A 201 0.33 8.97 -21.89
N GLY A 202 0.49 7.72 -21.47
CA GLY A 202 1.75 7.19 -21.00
C GLY A 202 1.61 6.03 -20.03
N GLU A 203 2.75 5.56 -19.53
CA GLU A 203 2.81 4.50 -18.53
C GLU A 203 2.98 5.10 -17.13
N TYR A 204 2.20 4.59 -16.17
CA TYR A 204 2.14 5.09 -14.80
C TYR A 204 2.33 3.99 -13.77
N ILE A 205 2.94 4.33 -12.65
CA ILE A 205 2.98 3.52 -11.42
C ILE A 205 2.24 4.29 -10.34
N ILE A 206 1.37 3.62 -9.58
CA ILE A 206 0.66 4.21 -8.45
C ILE A 206 1.22 3.62 -7.15
N SER A 207 1.47 4.48 -6.17
CA SER A 207 1.85 4.10 -4.80
C SER A 207 0.85 4.68 -3.82
N VAL A 208 0.50 3.90 -2.79
CA VAL A 208 -0.27 4.40 -1.65
C VAL A 208 0.60 4.30 -0.41
N HIS A 209 0.76 5.43 0.27
CA HIS A 209 1.47 5.55 1.53
C HIS A 209 0.42 5.65 2.65
N VAL A 210 0.65 4.95 3.75
CA VAL A 210 -0.24 4.92 4.91
C VAL A 210 0.57 5.24 6.16
N LYS A 211 0.01 6.05 7.04
CA LYS A 211 0.59 6.33 8.36
C LYS A 211 -0.49 6.49 9.41
N ASP A 212 -0.13 6.29 10.67
CA ASP A 212 -0.92 6.78 11.78
C ASP A 212 -0.83 8.31 11.83
N ARG A 213 -1.94 8.98 12.16
CA ARG A 213 -2.06 10.45 12.17
C ARG A 213 -0.94 11.14 12.94
N ASN A 214 -0.52 10.54 14.06
CA ASN A 214 0.47 11.10 14.96
C ASN A 214 1.88 10.54 14.74
N SER A 215 2.06 9.67 13.74
CA SER A 215 3.39 9.23 13.31
C SER A 215 4.20 10.42 12.81
N GLN A 216 5.47 10.48 13.23
CA GLN A 216 6.44 11.47 12.76
C GLN A 216 7.18 11.01 11.50
N ALA A 217 6.98 9.75 11.09
CA ALA A 217 7.52 9.25 9.83
C ALA A 217 6.78 9.88 8.63
N SER A 218 7.45 9.93 7.48
CA SER A 218 6.79 10.32 6.23
C SER A 218 5.66 9.37 5.86
N TYR A 219 5.84 8.08 6.15
CA TYR A 219 4.84 7.01 6.07
C TYR A 219 5.22 5.88 7.04
N ASP A 220 4.26 5.08 7.50
CA ASP A 220 4.53 3.87 8.30
C ASP A 220 4.53 2.61 7.43
N ALA A 221 3.79 2.63 6.33
CA ALA A 221 3.81 1.61 5.29
C ALA A 221 3.57 2.24 3.93
N TYR A 222 4.08 1.60 2.87
CA TYR A 222 3.71 1.95 1.50
C TYR A 222 3.58 0.69 0.65
N LYS A 223 2.78 0.77 -0.40
CA LYS A 223 2.61 -0.33 -1.35
C LYS A 223 2.30 0.23 -2.74
N TYR A 224 2.97 -0.34 -3.73
CA TYR A 224 2.64 -0.11 -5.13
C TYR A 224 1.39 -0.90 -5.51
N LEU A 225 0.58 -0.31 -6.39
CA LEU A 225 -0.33 -1.11 -7.19
C LEU A 225 0.48 -2.15 -7.98
N SER A 226 0.02 -3.40 -7.99
CA SER A 226 0.77 -4.51 -8.59
C SER A 226 0.96 -4.39 -10.10
N GLU A 227 0.01 -3.74 -10.77
CA GLU A 227 0.03 -3.53 -12.22
C GLU A 227 0.29 -2.06 -12.56
N GLN A 228 1.06 -1.85 -13.62
CA GLN A 228 1.31 -0.51 -14.17
C GLN A 228 0.14 -0.10 -15.04
N PHE A 229 -0.22 1.18 -15.00
CA PHE A 229 -1.28 1.70 -15.86
C PHE A 229 -0.74 2.15 -17.21
N VAL A 230 -1.43 1.78 -18.28
CA VAL A 230 -1.24 2.32 -19.63
C VAL A 230 -2.40 3.26 -19.94
N ILE A 231 -2.11 4.54 -20.14
CA ILE A 231 -3.08 5.56 -20.49
C ILE A 231 -2.88 5.93 -21.97
N LEU A 232 -3.93 5.84 -22.78
CA LEU A 232 -3.87 6.20 -24.20
C LEU A 232 -4.55 7.51 -24.54
N ASP A 233 -4.16 8.08 -25.67
CA ASP A 233 -4.84 9.22 -26.28
C ASP A 233 -6.19 8.87 -26.91
N GLU A 234 -6.30 7.68 -27.51
CA GLU A 234 -7.50 7.19 -28.20
C GLU A 234 -7.72 5.69 -27.94
N PRO A 235 -8.96 5.17 -28.11
CA PRO A 235 -9.22 3.74 -28.03
C PRO A 235 -8.40 2.92 -29.02
N LEU A 236 -7.95 1.73 -28.60
CA LEU A 236 -7.18 0.85 -29.47
C LEU A 236 -7.97 0.37 -30.68
N LYS A 237 -7.32 0.42 -31.84
CA LYS A 237 -7.81 -0.24 -33.05
C LYS A 237 -7.61 -1.75 -32.94
N PRO A 238 -8.50 -2.58 -33.49
CA PRO A 238 -8.33 -4.03 -33.54
C PRO A 238 -6.98 -4.41 -34.14
N VAL A 239 -6.34 -5.45 -33.60
CA VAL A 239 -5.09 -5.98 -34.15
C VAL A 239 -5.37 -6.66 -35.48
N VAL A 240 -4.63 -6.29 -36.52
CA VAL A 240 -4.77 -6.83 -37.88
C VAL A 240 -3.41 -7.22 -38.43
N ILE A 241 -3.28 -8.43 -38.97
CA ILE A 241 -2.12 -8.82 -39.79
C ILE A 241 -2.35 -8.31 -41.20
N ASN A 242 -1.54 -7.34 -41.64
CA ASN A 242 -1.60 -6.78 -42.98
C ASN A 242 -0.97 -7.73 -43.99
N SER A 243 0.22 -8.27 -43.70
CA SER A 243 0.91 -9.22 -44.57
C SER A 243 1.85 -10.14 -43.80
N ILE A 244 2.08 -11.33 -44.35
CA ILE A 244 3.16 -12.24 -43.97
C ILE A 244 3.94 -12.53 -45.26
N ILE A 245 5.25 -12.33 -45.21
CA ILE A 245 6.13 -12.42 -46.39
C ILE A 245 7.29 -13.35 -46.04
N ALA A 246 7.48 -14.39 -46.85
CA ALA A 246 8.73 -15.12 -46.89
C ALA A 246 9.67 -14.43 -47.89
N ASP A 247 10.94 -14.31 -47.56
CA ASP A 247 11.97 -13.76 -48.45
C ASP A 247 12.21 -14.62 -49.69
N GLN A 248 11.88 -15.91 -49.61
CA GLN A 248 11.95 -16.88 -50.69
C GLN A 248 10.56 -17.44 -51.03
N LYS A 249 10.31 -17.70 -52.32
CA LYS A 249 9.05 -18.28 -52.78
C LYS A 249 9.04 -19.79 -52.58
N SER A 250 7.92 -20.35 -52.17
CA SER A 250 7.73 -21.81 -52.15
C SER A 250 7.71 -22.37 -53.59
N PRO A 251 8.31 -23.56 -53.84
CA PRO A 251 9.04 -24.40 -52.89
C PRO A 251 10.51 -23.99 -52.69
N GLN A 252 11.14 -24.45 -51.60
CA GLN A 252 12.60 -24.32 -51.34
C GLN A 252 13.22 -25.67 -50.94
N GLU A 253 14.53 -25.80 -51.05
CA GLU A 253 15.24 -27.02 -50.64
C GLU A 253 15.43 -27.10 -49.12
N VAL A 254 15.63 -28.32 -48.61
CA VAL A 254 16.04 -28.53 -47.21
C VAL A 254 17.31 -27.75 -46.87
N ASN A 255 17.43 -27.35 -45.60
CA ASN A 255 18.53 -26.57 -45.01
C ASN A 255 18.72 -25.15 -45.56
N GLN A 256 17.89 -24.68 -46.49
CA GLN A 256 17.90 -23.28 -46.91
C GLN A 256 17.19 -22.42 -45.87
N PRO A 257 17.86 -21.44 -45.24
CA PRO A 257 17.20 -20.52 -44.31
C PRO A 257 16.18 -19.64 -45.04
N ILE A 258 14.97 -19.58 -44.50
CA ILE A 258 13.86 -18.77 -45.01
C ILE A 258 13.48 -17.75 -43.94
N LYS A 259 13.50 -16.46 -44.27
CA LYS A 259 13.07 -15.39 -43.36
C LYS A 259 11.62 -15.06 -43.57
N ILE A 260 10.85 -15.11 -42.49
CA ILE A 260 9.42 -14.85 -42.48
C ILE A 260 9.20 -13.55 -41.72
N SER A 261 8.72 -12.53 -42.42
CA SER A 261 8.46 -11.19 -41.89
C SER A 261 6.96 -10.93 -41.79
N VAL A 262 6.54 -10.32 -40.69
CA VAL A 262 5.14 -10.01 -40.41
C VAL A 262 4.95 -8.50 -40.34
N ASN A 263 3.94 -8.00 -41.04
CA ASN A 263 3.44 -6.64 -40.88
C ASN A 263 2.05 -6.71 -40.24
N ALA A 264 1.91 -6.12 -39.07
CA ALA A 264 0.63 -6.00 -38.35
C ALA A 264 0.45 -4.59 -37.82
N SER A 265 -0.81 -4.18 -37.65
CA SER A 265 -1.21 -2.86 -37.15
C SER A 265 -2.34 -2.97 -36.13
N GLY A 266 -2.67 -1.84 -35.51
CA GLY A 266 -3.62 -1.81 -34.38
C GLY A 266 -2.92 -2.16 -33.07
N GLY A 267 -3.70 -2.25 -31.99
CA GLY A 267 -3.15 -2.41 -30.65
C GLY A 267 -2.25 -1.26 -30.19
N TYR A 268 -1.73 -1.40 -28.99
CA TYR A 268 -0.73 -0.56 -28.34
C TYR A 268 0.69 -1.12 -28.52
N LYS A 269 0.92 -2.39 -28.15
CA LYS A 269 2.22 -3.06 -28.22
C LYS A 269 2.01 -4.50 -28.65
N LEU A 270 2.37 -4.82 -29.89
CA LEU A 270 2.12 -6.14 -30.45
C LEU A 270 3.19 -7.16 -30.04
N LEU A 271 2.75 -8.40 -29.84
CA LEU A 271 3.57 -9.58 -29.63
C LEU A 271 3.23 -10.62 -30.70
N TYR A 272 4.26 -11.35 -31.14
CA TYR A 272 4.21 -12.27 -32.28
C TYR A 272 4.70 -13.66 -31.87
N GLU A 273 3.90 -14.68 -32.17
CA GLU A 273 4.24 -16.09 -32.01
C GLU A 273 4.19 -16.79 -33.37
N PHE A 274 5.20 -17.62 -33.65
CA PHE A 274 5.30 -18.39 -34.89
C PHE A 274 5.14 -19.86 -34.57
N LEU A 275 4.26 -20.53 -35.31
CA LEU A 275 3.98 -21.96 -35.18
C LEU A 275 4.12 -22.66 -36.52
N LEU A 276 4.54 -23.92 -36.48
CA LEU A 276 4.67 -24.80 -37.63
C LEU A 276 3.75 -26.01 -37.47
N PHE A 277 2.96 -26.30 -38.47
CA PHE A 277 2.29 -27.58 -38.64
C PHE A 277 3.06 -28.42 -39.65
N ASP A 278 3.52 -29.60 -39.23
CA ASP A 278 4.32 -30.51 -40.06
C ASP A 278 3.48 -31.53 -40.86
N GLY A 279 2.15 -31.34 -40.88
CA GLY A 279 1.20 -32.32 -41.43
C GLY A 279 0.60 -33.24 -40.37
N SER A 280 1.16 -33.28 -39.16
CA SER A 280 0.69 -34.12 -38.06
C SER A 280 0.41 -33.35 -36.77
N LYS A 281 1.29 -32.41 -36.40
CA LYS A 281 1.20 -31.67 -35.14
C LYS A 281 1.66 -30.23 -35.30
N TRP A 282 1.18 -29.38 -34.38
CA TRP A 282 1.66 -28.01 -34.22
C TRP A 282 2.88 -27.97 -33.29
N MET A 283 3.84 -27.13 -33.66
CA MET A 283 5.05 -26.83 -32.88
C MET A 283 5.21 -25.31 -32.79
N VAL A 284 5.53 -24.81 -31.60
CA VAL A 284 5.94 -23.41 -31.43
C VAL A 284 7.38 -23.27 -31.91
N LEU A 285 7.59 -22.45 -32.95
CA LEU A 285 8.90 -22.10 -33.48
C LEU A 285 9.50 -20.92 -32.72
N GLN A 286 8.66 -19.92 -32.42
CA GLN A 286 9.01 -18.76 -31.63
C GLN A 286 7.83 -18.43 -30.70
N PRO A 287 8.01 -18.46 -29.36
CA PRO A 287 6.97 -17.99 -28.45
C PRO A 287 6.74 -16.48 -28.60
N TYR A 288 5.67 -15.97 -28.02
CA TYR A 288 5.35 -14.54 -28.06
C TYR A 288 6.55 -13.64 -27.70
N SER A 289 6.96 -12.82 -28.66
CA SER A 289 8.01 -11.81 -28.49
C SER A 289 7.71 -10.56 -29.33
N THR A 290 8.54 -9.53 -29.24
CA THR A 290 8.46 -8.36 -30.12
C THR A 290 9.10 -8.59 -31.50
N ASN A 291 9.69 -9.77 -31.74
CA ASN A 291 10.37 -10.07 -33.00
C ASN A 291 9.33 -10.34 -34.10
N ILE A 292 9.33 -9.46 -35.10
CA ILE A 292 8.44 -9.54 -36.27
C ILE A 292 9.02 -10.39 -37.40
N VAL A 293 10.27 -10.84 -37.26
CA VAL A 293 10.97 -11.70 -38.21
C VAL A 293 11.37 -12.99 -37.52
N PHE A 294 11.06 -14.12 -38.15
CA PHE A 294 11.54 -15.44 -37.76
C PHE A 294 12.35 -16.06 -38.90
N GLU A 295 13.49 -16.67 -38.57
CA GLU A 295 14.33 -17.38 -39.55
C GLU A 295 14.17 -18.89 -39.36
N TRP A 296 13.68 -19.56 -40.40
CA TRP A 296 13.35 -20.98 -40.41
C TRP A 296 14.29 -21.75 -41.32
N ALA A 297 15.00 -22.75 -40.79
CA ALA A 297 15.81 -23.68 -41.57
C ALA A 297 15.16 -25.08 -41.55
N PRO A 298 14.42 -25.48 -42.61
CA PRO A 298 13.70 -26.75 -42.64
C PRO A 298 14.63 -27.94 -42.86
N LEU A 299 14.59 -28.93 -41.97
CA LEU A 299 15.46 -30.11 -42.04
C LEU A 299 14.85 -31.29 -42.82
N ARG A 300 13.56 -31.22 -43.18
CA ARG A 300 12.85 -32.32 -43.82
C ARG A 300 11.99 -31.81 -44.98
N LYS A 301 11.95 -32.56 -46.07
CA LYS A 301 11.03 -32.32 -47.18
C LYS A 301 9.58 -32.50 -46.72
N GLY A 302 8.65 -31.77 -47.32
CA GLY A 302 7.23 -31.86 -47.00
C GLY A 302 6.48 -30.56 -47.21
N ASN A 303 5.18 -30.60 -46.98
CA ASN A 303 4.32 -29.43 -46.99
C ASN A 303 4.05 -29.00 -45.55
N TYR A 304 4.34 -27.75 -45.26
CA TYR A 304 4.18 -27.16 -43.94
C TYR A 304 3.13 -26.05 -43.97
N ILE A 305 2.44 -25.86 -42.85
CA ILE A 305 1.63 -24.67 -42.60
C ILE A 305 2.33 -23.86 -41.53
N ILE A 306 2.60 -22.60 -41.82
CA ILE A 306 3.13 -21.66 -40.83
C ILE A 306 1.98 -20.78 -40.36
N SER A 307 1.76 -20.76 -39.05
CA SER A 307 0.83 -19.83 -38.40
C SER A 307 1.59 -18.72 -37.71
N VAL A 308 1.15 -17.49 -37.92
CA VAL A 308 1.58 -16.34 -37.14
C VAL A 308 0.41 -15.89 -36.30
N HIS A 309 0.56 -15.97 -35.00
CA HIS A 309 -0.38 -15.40 -34.04
C HIS A 309 0.13 -14.03 -33.59
N VAL A 310 -0.76 -13.03 -33.57
CA VAL A 310 -0.45 -11.68 -33.11
C VAL A 310 -1.46 -11.27 -32.05
N LYS A 311 -0.97 -10.68 -30.96
CA LYS A 311 -1.81 -10.07 -29.93
C LYS A 311 -1.23 -8.78 -29.41
N ASP A 312 -2.09 -7.93 -28.86
CA ASP A 312 -1.65 -6.85 -28.02
C ASP A 312 -1.10 -7.38 -26.69
N LYS A 313 -0.05 -6.74 -26.18
CA LYS A 313 0.57 -7.06 -24.89
C LYS A 313 -0.41 -7.01 -23.73
N ILE A 314 -1.42 -6.15 -23.79
CA ILE A 314 -2.43 -6.02 -22.72
C ILE A 314 -3.63 -6.96 -22.93
N SER A 315 -3.70 -7.67 -24.07
CA SER A 315 -4.76 -8.63 -24.34
C SER A 315 -4.63 -9.87 -23.46
N LYS A 316 -5.78 -10.31 -22.91
CA LYS A 316 -5.89 -11.56 -22.15
C LYS A 316 -6.18 -12.77 -23.05
N ASN A 317 -6.37 -12.55 -24.34
CA ASN A 317 -6.62 -13.63 -25.30
C ASN A 317 -5.32 -14.39 -25.61
N ASN A 318 -5.47 -15.63 -26.08
CA ASN A 318 -4.34 -16.43 -26.57
C ASN A 318 -3.72 -15.78 -27.81
N TYR A 319 -4.52 -15.17 -28.68
CA TYR A 319 -4.15 -14.31 -29.80
C TYR A 319 -5.29 -13.30 -30.05
N ASP A 320 -5.02 -12.15 -30.67
CA ASP A 320 -6.08 -11.24 -31.13
C ASP A 320 -6.39 -11.44 -32.62
N THR A 321 -5.40 -11.89 -33.39
CA THR A 321 -5.56 -12.27 -34.79
C THR A 321 -4.49 -13.30 -35.16
N TYR A 322 -4.75 -14.05 -36.23
CA TYR A 322 -3.78 -14.97 -36.80
C TYR A 322 -3.94 -15.08 -38.31
N LYS A 323 -2.87 -15.50 -38.98
CA LYS A 323 -2.92 -15.91 -40.39
C LYS A 323 -2.04 -17.13 -40.60
N HIS A 324 -2.41 -17.91 -41.60
CA HIS A 324 -1.67 -19.08 -42.03
C HIS A 324 -1.17 -18.88 -43.45
N PHE A 325 -0.02 -19.49 -43.77
CA PHE A 325 0.40 -19.68 -45.15
C PHE A 325 1.10 -21.03 -45.30
N ASN A 326 1.02 -21.59 -46.50
CA ASN A 326 1.61 -22.88 -46.83
C ASN A 326 3.01 -22.68 -47.39
N PHE A 327 3.92 -23.59 -47.07
CA PHE A 327 5.27 -23.60 -47.61
C PHE A 327 5.73 -25.03 -47.88
N SER A 328 6.21 -25.28 -49.09
CA SER A 328 6.66 -26.61 -49.54
C SER A 328 8.18 -26.68 -49.56
N ILE A 329 8.73 -27.77 -49.01
CA ILE A 329 10.16 -28.05 -48.97
C ILE A 329 10.47 -29.30 -49.79
N THR A 330 11.43 -29.19 -50.70
CA THR A 330 11.90 -30.28 -51.57
C THR A 330 13.25 -30.83 -51.11
N GLU A 331 13.68 -31.95 -51.70
CA GLU A 331 15.04 -32.46 -51.50
C GLU A 331 16.07 -31.50 -52.12
N LEU A 332 17.33 -31.63 -51.69
CA LEU A 332 18.46 -31.00 -52.37
C LEU A 332 18.51 -31.51 -53.81
N ASN A 333 18.45 -30.62 -54.80
CA ASN A 333 18.79 -31.00 -56.16
C ASN A 333 20.30 -31.30 -56.19
N GLN A 334 20.65 -32.54 -56.55
CA GLN A 334 22.04 -32.98 -56.71
C GLN A 334 22.67 -32.46 -57.99
#